data_AF-A0A330MJ75-F1
#
_entry.id   AF-A0A330MJ75-F1
#
_cell.length_a   1.000
_cell.length_b   1.000
_cell.length_c   1.000
_cell.angle_alpha   90.00
_cell.angle_beta   90.00
_cell.angle_gamma   90.00
#
_symmetry.space_group_name_H-M   'P 1'
#
loop_
_entity.id
_entity.type
_entity.pdbx_description
1 polymer ?
#
loop_
_entity_poly.entity_id
_entity_poly.type
_entity_poly.pdbx_seq_one_letter_code
_entity_poly.pdbx_strand_id
1 'polypeptide(L)'
;MKRLLFFSVLSIFCLTISAQTKTWVGPVGGSFNVAANWNPAGIPGTTNDVIIPSESNLIINGAPSIKSIALQGNSVATMTNHLTFTNASSIATNATINWTFGTFSGSGTLTNNGTMNLNDGGTVIAN
;
A
#
# COMPACT_ATOMS: atom_id res chain seq x y z
N MET A 1 -24.32 -6.73 -47.52
CA MET A 1 -23.79 -5.80 -46.51
C MET A 1 -24.27 -6.13 -45.09
N LYS A 2 -24.21 -7.40 -44.64
CA LYS A 2 -24.68 -7.83 -43.29
C LYS A 2 -23.68 -8.74 -42.54
N ARG A 3 -22.56 -9.10 -43.18
CA ARG A 3 -21.50 -9.95 -42.59
C ARG A 3 -20.35 -9.16 -41.95
N LEU A 4 -20.25 -7.87 -42.24
CA LEU A 4 -19.24 -6.98 -41.64
C LEU A 4 -19.67 -6.41 -40.27
N LEU A 5 -20.96 -6.53 -39.92
CA LEU A 5 -21.51 -6.04 -38.66
C LEU A 5 -21.36 -7.04 -37.49
N PHE A 6 -21.03 -8.30 -37.78
CA PHE A 6 -20.84 -9.33 -36.75
C PHE A 6 -19.42 -9.39 -36.17
N PHE A 7 -18.44 -8.76 -36.81
CA PHE A 7 -17.07 -8.70 -36.29
C PHE A 7 -16.77 -7.47 -35.42
N SER A 8 -17.66 -6.47 -35.38
CA SER A 8 -17.40 -5.21 -34.67
C SER A 8 -17.91 -5.18 -33.21
N VAL A 9 -18.62 -6.21 -32.75
CA VAL A 9 -19.32 -6.18 -31.45
C VAL A 9 -18.54 -6.87 -30.32
N LEU A 10 -17.42 -7.56 -30.58
CA LEU A 10 -16.77 -8.43 -29.60
C LEU A 10 -15.64 -7.80 -28.74
N SER A 11 -15.31 -6.52 -28.85
CA SER A 11 -14.10 -6.00 -28.17
C SER A 11 -14.32 -4.76 -27.32
N ILE A 12 -15.38 -4.73 -26.52
CA ILE A 12 -15.40 -3.95 -25.27
C ILE A 12 -15.16 -4.95 -24.14
N PHE A 13 -13.93 -5.44 -24.03
CA PHE A 13 -13.46 -5.98 -22.76
C PHE A 13 -13.28 -4.78 -21.83
N CYS A 14 -14.27 -4.54 -20.97
CA CYS A 14 -14.08 -3.69 -19.81
C CYS A 14 -13.08 -4.41 -18.89
N LEU A 15 -11.78 -4.20 -19.13
CA LEU A 15 -10.74 -4.70 -18.24
C LEU A 15 -10.90 -3.94 -16.92
N THR A 16 -11.59 -4.57 -15.98
CA THR A 16 -11.53 -4.14 -14.59
C THR A 16 -10.10 -4.43 -14.13
N ILE A 17 -9.27 -3.38 -14.04
CA ILE A 17 -8.00 -3.49 -13.33
C ILE A 17 -8.36 -3.71 -11.87
N SER A 18 -8.41 -4.99 -11.48
CA SER A 18 -8.33 -5.35 -10.07
C SER A 18 -6.96 -4.93 -9.58
N ALA A 19 -6.91 -4.34 -8.39
CA ALA A 19 -5.63 -4.01 -7.81
C ALA A 19 -4.85 -5.27 -7.52
N GLN A 20 -3.60 -5.30 -7.97
CA GLN A 20 -2.74 -6.43 -7.70
C GLN A 20 -2.20 -6.29 -6.27
N THR A 21 -2.44 -7.31 -5.46
CA THR A 21 -1.87 -7.39 -4.12
C THR A 21 -0.35 -7.56 -4.20
N LYS A 22 0.39 -6.74 -3.45
CA LYS A 22 1.82 -6.92 -3.19
C LYS A 22 2.04 -7.15 -1.70
N THR A 23 2.60 -8.31 -1.40
CA THR A 23 2.85 -8.74 -0.02
C THR A 23 4.33 -8.56 0.30
N TRP A 24 4.62 -7.98 1.46
CA TRP A 24 5.97 -7.87 1.97
C TRP A 24 6.57 -9.26 2.20
N VAL A 25 7.77 -9.49 1.66
CA VAL A 25 8.59 -10.69 1.88
C VAL A 25 10.05 -10.34 2.21
N GLY A 26 10.32 -9.04 2.43
CA GLY A 26 11.65 -8.53 2.69
C GLY A 26 12.16 -8.89 4.10
N PRO A 27 13.47 -8.70 4.33
CA PRO A 27 14.08 -8.93 5.64
C PRO A 27 13.59 -7.91 6.68
N VAL A 28 13.84 -8.21 7.96
CA VAL A 28 13.62 -7.27 9.07
C VAL A 28 14.41 -5.98 8.84
N GLY A 29 13.74 -4.83 8.94
CA GLY A 29 14.34 -3.53 8.67
C GLY A 29 14.62 -3.27 7.18
N GLY A 30 14.09 -4.14 6.30
CA GLY A 30 14.19 -3.96 4.86
C GLY A 30 13.45 -2.71 4.39
N SER A 31 13.91 -2.15 3.28
CA SER A 31 13.30 -0.95 2.71
C SER A 31 12.11 -1.26 1.79
N PHE A 32 11.05 -0.45 1.91
CA PHE A 32 9.87 -0.47 1.05
C PHE A 32 10.24 -0.30 -0.44
N ASN A 33 11.25 0.50 -0.76
CA ASN A 33 11.60 0.84 -2.14
C ASN A 33 12.52 -0.19 -2.84
N VAL A 34 12.67 -1.39 -2.27
CA VAL A 34 13.45 -2.48 -2.87
C VAL A 34 12.51 -3.49 -3.52
N ALA A 35 12.58 -3.63 -4.85
CA ALA A 35 11.70 -4.48 -5.63
C ALA A 35 11.69 -5.95 -5.20
N ALA A 36 12.82 -6.48 -4.73
CA ALA A 36 12.97 -7.87 -4.28
C ALA A 36 12.29 -8.15 -2.93
N ASN A 37 11.91 -7.12 -2.17
CA ASN A 37 11.24 -7.27 -0.87
C ASN A 37 9.72 -7.48 -1.00
N TRP A 38 9.22 -7.64 -2.23
CA TRP A 38 7.78 -7.75 -2.51
C TRP A 38 7.48 -9.01 -3.32
N ASN A 39 6.32 -9.59 -3.06
CA ASN A 39 5.76 -10.67 -3.86
C ASN A 39 4.34 -10.30 -4.33
N PRO A 40 4.04 -10.31 -5.64
CA PRO A 40 4.98 -10.48 -6.76
C PRO A 40 6.07 -9.41 -6.79
N ALA A 41 7.24 -9.74 -7.35
CA ALA A 41 8.41 -8.84 -7.40
C ALA A 41 8.08 -7.47 -8.02
N GLY A 42 8.72 -6.42 -7.51
CA GLY A 42 8.52 -5.02 -7.94
C GLY A 42 7.98 -4.14 -6.81
N ILE A 43 8.30 -2.86 -6.85
CA ILE A 43 7.88 -1.88 -5.84
C ILE A 43 6.37 -1.61 -5.99
N PRO A 44 5.57 -1.62 -4.91
CA PRO A 44 4.16 -1.23 -4.98
C PRO A 44 3.95 0.20 -5.43
N GLY A 45 2.99 0.41 -6.33
CA GLY A 45 2.52 1.71 -6.79
C GLY A 45 1.02 1.91 -6.60
N THR A 46 0.47 2.95 -7.24
CA THR A 46 -0.90 3.45 -7.02
C THR A 46 -2.02 2.46 -7.33
N THR A 47 -1.73 1.37 -8.03
CA THR A 47 -2.69 0.31 -8.36
C THR A 47 -2.55 -0.92 -7.46
N ASN A 48 -1.67 -0.91 -6.47
CA ASN A 48 -1.39 -2.07 -5.62
C ASN A 48 -2.01 -1.95 -4.24
N ASP A 49 -2.65 -3.04 -3.82
CA ASP A 49 -3.03 -3.25 -2.41
C ASP A 49 -1.82 -3.87 -1.69
N VAL A 50 -1.32 -3.19 -0.66
CA VAL A 50 -0.11 -3.59 0.07
C VAL A 50 -0.49 -4.38 1.31
N ILE A 51 0.11 -5.55 1.48
CA ILE A 51 -0.01 -6.35 2.70
C ILE A 51 1.33 -6.43 3.39
N ILE A 52 1.36 -6.04 4.67
CA ILE A 52 2.47 -6.28 5.59
C ILE A 52 2.04 -7.41 6.55
N PRO A 53 2.53 -8.66 6.37
CA PRO A 53 2.15 -9.79 7.22
C PRO A 53 2.57 -9.61 8.68
N SER A 54 1.94 -10.35 9.61
CA SER A 54 2.37 -10.40 11.02
C SER A 54 3.87 -10.74 11.12
N GLU A 55 4.52 -10.26 12.19
CA GLU A 55 5.95 -10.40 12.45
C GLU A 55 6.88 -9.73 11.41
N SER A 56 6.34 -9.02 10.42
CA SER A 56 7.16 -8.28 9.45
C SER A 56 7.63 -6.96 10.02
N ASN A 57 8.85 -6.56 9.66
CA ASN A 57 9.40 -5.25 9.98
C ASN A 57 10.00 -4.60 8.73
N LEU A 58 9.52 -3.41 8.39
CA LEU A 58 9.99 -2.66 7.22
C LEU A 58 10.19 -1.17 7.50
N ILE A 59 10.93 -0.52 6.60
CA ILE A 59 11.16 0.92 6.58
C ILE A 59 10.49 1.54 5.33
N ILE A 60 9.58 2.48 5.54
CA ILE A 60 8.94 3.29 4.48
C ILE A 60 9.78 4.56 4.27
N ASN A 61 10.72 4.50 3.33
CA ASN A 61 11.70 5.56 3.04
C ASN A 61 11.53 6.23 1.66
N GLY A 62 10.74 5.66 0.75
CA GLY A 62 10.66 6.04 -0.67
C GLY A 62 9.51 6.97 -1.08
N ALA A 63 8.81 7.58 -0.12
CA ALA A 63 7.60 8.39 -0.38
C ALA A 63 6.51 7.68 -1.25
N PRO A 64 6.14 6.42 -0.98
CA PRO A 64 5.27 5.67 -1.88
C PRO A 64 3.83 6.23 -1.95
N SER A 65 3.26 6.15 -3.16
CA SER A 65 1.83 6.31 -3.41
C SER A 65 1.24 4.96 -3.83
N ILE A 66 0.32 4.44 -3.04
CA ILE A 66 -0.26 3.10 -3.19
C ILE A 66 -1.79 3.16 -3.20
N LYS A 67 -2.45 2.04 -3.51
CA LYS A 67 -3.91 2.01 -3.44
C LYS A 67 -4.37 1.90 -2.01
N SER A 68 -3.89 0.88 -1.30
CA SER A 68 -4.19 0.63 0.12
C SER A 68 -3.01 -0.02 0.81
N ILE A 69 -2.99 0.04 2.14
CA ILE A 69 -2.07 -0.73 2.97
C ILE A 69 -2.80 -1.40 4.13
N ALA A 70 -2.43 -2.65 4.41
CA ALA A 70 -2.87 -3.40 5.58
C ALA A 70 -1.65 -3.88 6.37
N LEU A 71 -1.46 -3.33 7.57
CA LEU A 71 -0.54 -3.88 8.57
C LEU A 71 -1.27 -4.93 9.39
N GLN A 72 -0.77 -6.16 9.38
CA GLN A 72 -1.38 -7.29 10.10
C GLN A 72 -0.60 -7.62 11.36
N GLY A 73 -1.29 -8.15 12.38
CA GLY A 73 -0.70 -8.69 13.61
C GLY A 73 0.42 -7.83 14.18
N ASN A 74 1.50 -8.45 14.68
CA ASN A 74 2.62 -7.73 15.30
C ASN A 74 3.60 -7.12 14.28
N SER A 75 3.12 -6.73 13.09
CA SER A 75 3.96 -6.04 12.11
C SER A 75 4.38 -4.64 12.59
N VAL A 76 5.57 -4.22 12.17
CA VAL A 76 6.15 -2.92 12.50
C VAL A 76 6.56 -2.20 11.21
N ALA A 77 5.97 -1.05 10.93
CA ALA A 77 6.41 -0.17 9.85
C ALA A 77 7.05 1.09 10.42
N THR A 78 8.32 1.33 10.11
CA THR A 78 8.99 2.59 10.44
C THR A 78 8.88 3.54 9.26
N MET A 79 8.08 4.59 9.42
CA MET A 79 7.88 5.60 8.40
C MET A 79 8.84 6.77 8.60
N THR A 80 9.74 6.94 7.65
CA THR A 80 10.77 8.01 7.64
C THR A 80 10.57 8.98 6.48
N ASN A 81 9.45 8.86 5.75
CA ASN A 81 9.11 9.66 4.58
C ASN A 81 7.58 9.68 4.40
N HIS A 82 7.07 10.27 3.32
CA HIS A 82 5.62 10.34 3.06
C HIS A 82 5.01 8.96 2.71
N LEU A 83 3.73 8.79 2.98
CA LEU A 83 2.94 7.65 2.52
C LEU A 83 1.57 8.17 2.07
N THR A 84 1.24 7.93 0.81
CA THR A 84 -0.07 8.30 0.23
C THR A 84 -0.87 7.05 -0.10
N PHE A 85 -2.15 6.98 0.28
CA PHE A 85 -3.08 5.93 -0.15
C PHE A 85 -4.47 6.48 -0.52
N THR A 86 -5.09 5.92 -1.55
CA THR A 86 -6.37 6.43 -2.07
C THR A 86 -7.59 5.67 -1.57
N ASN A 87 -7.39 4.45 -1.07
CA ASN A 87 -8.46 3.56 -0.62
C ASN A 87 -8.33 3.22 0.87
N ALA A 88 -9.37 2.56 1.39
CA ALA A 88 -9.42 2.10 2.77
C ALA A 88 -8.14 1.32 3.12
N SER A 89 -7.48 1.74 4.19
CA SER A 89 -6.24 1.17 4.71
C SER A 89 -6.40 0.84 6.19
N SER A 90 -5.60 -0.08 6.70
CA SER A 90 -5.78 -0.59 8.06
C SER A 90 -4.48 -0.85 8.80
N ILE A 91 -4.53 -0.66 10.12
CA ILE A 91 -3.51 -1.07 11.07
C ILE A 91 -4.21 -2.00 12.06
N ALA A 92 -3.91 -3.30 11.99
CA ALA A 92 -4.51 -4.30 12.86
C ALA A 92 -4.09 -4.12 14.32
N THR A 93 -4.80 -4.78 15.23
CA THR A 93 -4.37 -4.90 16.63
C THR A 93 -2.95 -5.45 16.73
N ASN A 94 -2.16 -4.88 17.65
CA ASN A 94 -0.73 -5.15 17.86
C ASN A 94 0.22 -4.70 16.74
N ALA A 95 -0.29 -4.22 15.61
CA ALA A 95 0.56 -3.63 14.59
C ALA A 95 1.01 -2.24 15.04
N THR A 96 2.22 -1.86 14.66
CA THR A 96 2.82 -0.58 15.03
C THR A 96 3.30 0.18 13.81
N ILE A 97 2.94 1.45 13.72
CA ILE A 97 3.63 2.42 12.86
C ILE A 97 4.51 3.31 13.73
N ASN A 98 5.82 3.27 13.51
CA ASN A 98 6.75 4.24 14.06
C ASN A 98 6.87 5.39 13.07
N TRP A 99 6.11 6.45 13.30
CA TRP A 99 6.12 7.65 12.49
C TRP A 99 7.22 8.60 12.97
N THR A 100 8.37 8.48 12.31
CA THR A 100 9.53 9.33 12.59
C THR A 100 9.42 10.65 11.84
N PHE A 101 9.08 10.61 10.55
CA PHE A 101 9.00 11.81 9.70
C PHE A 101 8.01 11.61 8.55
N GLY A 102 7.58 12.71 7.94
CA GLY A 102 6.81 12.71 6.69
C GLY A 102 5.32 12.95 6.88
N THR A 103 4.56 12.62 5.85
CA THR A 103 3.13 12.89 5.77
C THR A 103 2.35 11.60 5.54
N PHE A 104 1.32 11.38 6.33
CA PHE A 104 0.23 10.46 5.97
C PHE A 104 -0.81 11.22 5.18
N SER A 105 -1.06 10.84 3.93
CA SER A 105 -1.99 11.57 3.07
C SER A 105 -2.86 10.67 2.19
N GLY A 106 -3.95 11.26 1.70
CA GLY A 106 -4.79 10.65 0.68
C GLY A 106 -6.28 10.75 0.99
N SER A 107 -7.09 10.18 0.09
CA SER A 107 -8.56 10.20 0.15
C SER A 107 -9.16 8.96 0.83
N GLY A 108 -8.32 7.98 1.19
CA GLY A 108 -8.75 6.74 1.82
C GLY A 108 -9.01 6.90 3.32
N THR A 109 -9.95 6.13 3.86
CA THR A 109 -10.08 5.98 5.32
C THR A 109 -8.94 5.13 5.87
N LEU A 110 -8.28 5.60 6.94
CA LEU A 110 -7.38 4.78 7.73
C LEU A 110 -8.08 4.27 8.99
N THR A 111 -8.29 2.96 9.09
CA THR A 111 -8.79 2.32 10.31
C THR A 111 -7.61 1.85 11.15
N ASN A 112 -7.38 2.50 12.29
CA ASN A 112 -6.30 2.14 13.20
C ASN A 112 -6.84 1.42 14.44
N ASN A 113 -6.52 0.14 14.57
CA ASN A 113 -6.76 -0.70 15.74
C ASN A 113 -5.46 -1.07 16.48
N GLY A 114 -4.32 -0.58 16.01
CA GLY A 114 -2.99 -0.81 16.57
C GLY A 114 -2.41 0.46 17.22
N THR A 115 -1.10 0.65 17.08
CA THR A 115 -0.39 1.79 17.66
C THR A 115 0.29 2.63 16.57
N MET A 116 0.19 3.94 16.69
CA MET A 116 0.95 4.89 15.89
C MET A 116 1.79 5.75 16.82
N ASN A 117 3.10 5.55 16.81
CA ASN A 117 4.05 6.31 17.61
C ASN A 117 4.55 7.50 16.79
N LEU A 118 4.29 8.73 17.24
CA LEU A 118 4.80 9.94 16.61
C LEU A 118 6.08 10.38 17.32
N ASN A 119 7.24 10.18 16.69
CA ASN A 119 8.53 10.32 17.37
C ASN A 119 9.19 11.68 17.15
N ASP A 120 9.28 12.18 15.91
CA ASP A 120 10.00 13.44 15.60
C ASP A 120 9.14 14.46 14.80
N GLY A 121 7.84 14.19 14.65
CA GLY A 121 6.88 15.06 13.97
C GLY A 121 6.25 14.44 12.72
N GLY A 122 5.05 14.90 12.36
CA GLY A 122 4.27 14.32 11.28
C GLY A 122 3.05 15.16 10.92
N THR A 123 2.68 15.14 9.64
CA THR A 123 1.49 15.83 9.13
C THR A 123 0.49 14.82 8.59
N VAL A 124 -0.78 14.98 8.93
CA VAL A 124 -1.88 14.25 8.28
C VAL A 124 -2.57 15.19 7.29
N ILE A 125 -2.77 14.75 6.06
CA ILE A 125 -3.54 15.47 5.04
C ILE A 125 -4.65 14.56 4.52
N ALA A 126 -5.89 14.85 4.91
CA ALA A 126 -7.07 14.23 4.32
C ALA A 126 -7.50 15.04 3.10
N ASN A 127 -7.61 14.38 1.95
CA ASN A 127 -8.04 14.97 0.67
C ASN A 127 -9.47 14.58 0.33
#